data_AF-A0A850RE67-F1
#
_entry.id   AF-A0A850RE67-F1
#
_cell.length_a   1.000
_cell.length_b   1.000
_cell.length_c   1.000
_cell.angle_alpha   90.00
_cell.angle_beta   90.00
_cell.angle_gamma   90.00
#
_symmetry.space_group_name_H-M   'P 1'
#
loop_
_entity.id
_entity.type
_entity.pdbx_description
1 polymer ?
#
loop_
_entity_poly.entity_id
_entity_poly.type
_entity_poly.pdbx_seq_one_letter_code
_entity_poly.pdbx_strand_id
1 'polypeptide(L)'
;MRESTFTAKIHELLPKHVHAWKISDRFHAGVPDAWYSGPTGDVWIEYKFYQTLPNRFTPKLSPAQKRWLRDRYHEGRRVLVIVGDQKHAVILENLDWEHPVTPTQRLTHKETAAWIATSLTTSVE
;
A
#
# COMPACT_ATOMS: atom_id res chain seq x y z
N MET A 1 -0.18 -10.37 14.67
CA MET A 1 -0.97 -9.43 13.82
C MET A 1 -1.56 -10.15 12.62
N ARG A 2 -2.68 -9.69 12.07
CA ARG A 2 -3.26 -10.10 10.78
C ARG A 2 -3.36 -8.88 9.86
N GLU A 3 -3.60 -9.08 8.58
CA GLU A 3 -3.64 -8.03 7.54
C GLU A 3 -4.51 -6.82 7.93
N SER A 4 -5.75 -7.05 8.38
CA SER A 4 -6.65 -5.96 8.78
C SER A 4 -6.13 -5.11 9.95
N THR A 5 -5.40 -5.73 10.89
CA THR A 5 -4.74 -5.03 12.00
C THR A 5 -3.51 -4.25 11.53
N PHE A 6 -2.78 -4.79 10.56
CA PHE A 6 -1.65 -4.09 9.93
C PHE A 6 -2.12 -2.83 9.21
N THR A 7 -3.15 -2.93 8.37
CA THR A 7 -3.79 -1.79 7.69
C THR A 7 -4.26 -0.73 8.70
N ALA A 8 -4.94 -1.15 9.77
CA ALA A 8 -5.39 -0.23 10.82
C ALA A 8 -4.21 0.50 11.49
N LYS A 9 -3.13 -0.22 11.80
CA LYS A 9 -1.94 0.36 12.41
C LYS A 9 -1.25 1.38 11.51
N ILE A 10 -1.12 1.12 10.20
CA ILE A 10 -0.57 2.12 9.27
C ILE A 10 -1.48 3.35 9.22
N HIS A 11 -2.79 3.14 9.13
CA HIS A 11 -3.78 4.21 9.10
C HIS A 11 -3.71 5.10 10.35
N GLU A 12 -3.60 4.52 11.55
CA GLU A 12 -3.46 5.25 12.82
C GLU A 12 -2.16 6.08 12.90
N LEU A 13 -1.11 5.64 12.21
CA LEU A 13 0.18 6.33 12.18
C LEU A 13 0.23 7.47 11.14
N LEU A 14 -0.77 7.58 10.26
CA LEU A 14 -0.82 8.68 9.30
C LEU A 14 -1.04 10.02 10.02
N PRO A 15 -0.36 11.09 9.58
CA PRO A 15 -0.65 12.44 10.08
C PRO A 15 -2.10 12.83 9.82
N LYS A 16 -2.70 13.58 10.76
CA LYS A 16 -4.11 14.01 10.69
C LYS A 16 -4.47 14.87 9.47
N HIS A 17 -3.49 15.45 8.78
CA HIS A 17 -3.71 16.23 7.58
C HIS A 17 -3.86 15.37 6.31
N VAL A 18 -3.53 14.08 6.38
CA VAL A 18 -3.81 13.13 5.29
C VAL A 18 -5.25 12.69 5.42
N HIS A 19 -6.05 12.90 4.37
CA HIS A 19 -7.38 12.32 4.31
C HIS A 19 -7.24 10.81 4.09
N ALA A 20 -7.66 10.00 5.05
CA ALA A 20 -7.48 8.56 5.00
C ALA A 20 -8.81 7.82 4.92
N TRP A 21 -9.05 7.10 3.81
CA TRP A 21 -10.21 6.24 3.64
C TRP A 21 -9.80 4.77 3.63
N LYS A 22 -10.25 4.02 4.64
CA LYS A 22 -10.18 2.56 4.62
C LYS A 22 -11.42 2.00 3.91
N ILE A 23 -11.20 1.13 2.94
CA ILE A 23 -12.24 0.63 2.05
C ILE A 23 -12.58 -0.82 2.44
N SER A 24 -13.86 -1.14 2.44
CA SER A 24 -14.36 -2.51 2.54
C SER A 24 -15.59 -2.62 1.64
N ASP A 25 -15.34 -2.90 0.35
CA ASP A 25 -16.39 -3.05 -0.65
C ASP A 25 -16.79 -4.53 -0.77
N ARG A 26 -18.07 -4.83 -0.55
CA ARG A 26 -18.64 -6.19 -0.66
C ARG A 26 -19.21 -6.48 -2.05
N PHE A 27 -19.39 -5.45 -2.87
CA PHE A 27 -20.05 -5.52 -4.17
C PHE A 27 -19.05 -5.53 -5.32
N HIS A 28 -17.87 -4.92 -5.14
CA HIS A 28 -16.82 -4.89 -6.14
C HIS A 28 -15.59 -5.66 -5.68
N ALA A 29 -15.30 -6.78 -6.34
CA ALA A 29 -14.12 -7.58 -6.05
C ALA A 29 -12.84 -6.87 -6.49
N GLY A 30 -11.85 -6.86 -5.60
CA GLY A 30 -10.48 -6.42 -5.91
C GLY A 30 -10.20 -4.93 -5.77
N VAL A 31 -11.17 -4.15 -5.27
CA VAL A 31 -10.91 -2.76 -4.85
C VAL A 31 -9.85 -2.77 -3.74
N PRO A 32 -8.85 -1.87 -3.77
CA PRO A 32 -7.80 -1.82 -2.75
C PRO A 32 -8.35 -1.54 -1.36
N ASP A 33 -7.60 -1.97 -0.35
CA ASP A 33 -7.93 -1.79 1.07
C ASP A 33 -8.02 -0.32 1.52
N ALA A 34 -7.36 0.61 0.82
CA ALA A 34 -7.33 2.01 1.22
C ALA A 34 -7.14 2.98 0.05
N TRP A 35 -7.60 4.21 0.27
CA TRP A 35 -7.32 5.38 -0.53
C TRP A 35 -6.97 6.55 0.37
N TYR A 36 -5.83 7.20 0.12
CA TYR A 36 -5.37 8.36 0.90
C TYR A 36 -5.17 9.56 -0.02
N SER A 37 -5.50 10.76 0.48
CA SER A 37 -5.35 12.01 -0.27
C SER A 37 -4.66 13.08 0.55
N GLY A 38 -3.85 13.89 -0.13
CA GLY A 38 -3.19 15.05 0.41
C GLY A 38 -3.06 16.17 -0.63
N PRO A 39 -2.39 17.28 -0.28
CA PRO A 39 -2.32 18.47 -1.12
C PRO A 39 -1.79 18.27 -2.54
N THR A 40 -0.92 17.28 -2.77
CA THR A 40 -0.27 17.08 -4.08
C THR A 40 -0.84 15.90 -4.87
N GLY A 41 -1.84 15.20 -4.33
CA GLY A 41 -2.51 14.11 -5.03
C GLY A 41 -3.11 13.08 -4.10
N ASP A 42 -3.30 11.88 -4.63
CA ASP A 42 -3.87 10.74 -3.91
C ASP A 42 -3.16 9.43 -4.26
N VAL A 43 -3.44 8.40 -3.46
CA VAL A 43 -2.87 7.08 -3.64
C VAL A 43 -3.82 5.98 -3.22
N TRP A 44 -3.93 4.95 -4.05
CA TRP A 44 -4.64 3.72 -3.77
C TRP A 44 -3.67 2.67 -3.24
N ILE A 45 -4.01 1.99 -2.15
CA ILE A 45 -3.12 1.06 -1.48
C ILE A 45 -3.83 -0.26 -1.19
N GLU A 46 -3.25 -1.34 -1.68
CA GLU A 46 -3.56 -2.71 -1.28
C GLU A 46 -2.53 -3.19 -0.26
N TYR A 47 -2.98 -3.69 0.90
CA TYR A 47 -2.10 -4.19 1.93
C TYR A 47 -1.99 -5.71 1.87
N LYS A 48 -0.79 -6.23 2.13
CA LYS A 48 -0.56 -7.65 2.35
C LYS A 48 0.23 -7.88 3.62
N PHE A 49 0.03 -9.02 4.27
CA PHE A 49 0.71 -9.33 5.53
C PHE A 49 1.32 -10.74 5.56
N TYR A 50 2.55 -10.82 6.07
CA TYR A 50 3.25 -12.06 6.39
C TYR A 50 3.59 -12.07 7.88
N GLN A 51 3.62 -13.25 8.52
CA GLN A 51 4.09 -13.30 9.92
C GLN A 51 5.56 -12.88 10.03
N THR A 52 6.36 -13.33 9.07
CA THR A 52 7.74 -12.89 8.86
C THR A 52 7.90 -12.68 7.36
N LEU A 53 8.32 -11.49 6.95
CA LEU A 53 8.47 -11.19 5.54
C LEU A 53 9.74 -11.87 5.00
N PRO A 54 9.66 -12.77 4.00
CA PRO A 54 10.83 -13.48 3.49
C PRO A 54 11.76 -12.55 2.70
N ASN A 55 13.00 -12.98 2.45
CA ASN A 55 13.98 -12.19 1.68
C ASN A 55 13.59 -12.02 0.21
N ARG A 56 12.82 -12.96 -0.34
CA ARG A 56 12.24 -12.89 -1.68
C ARG A 56 10.79 -13.36 -1.65
N PHE A 57 9.87 -12.61 -2.25
CA PHE A 57 8.44 -12.98 -2.31
C PHE A 57 7.73 -12.41 -3.53
N THR A 58 6.58 -12.99 -3.86
CA THR A 58 5.57 -12.35 -4.68
C THR A 58 4.35 -12.08 -3.80
N PRO A 59 3.82 -10.85 -3.75
CA PRO A 59 2.63 -10.54 -2.97
C PRO A 59 1.46 -11.44 -3.36
N LYS A 60 0.76 -11.98 -2.37
CA LYS A 60 -0.40 -12.86 -2.58
C LYS A 60 -1.65 -12.05 -2.95
N LEU A 61 -1.69 -11.55 -4.19
CA LEU A 61 -2.83 -10.82 -4.74
C LEU A 61 -3.77 -11.77 -5.48
N SER A 62 -5.08 -11.60 -5.27
CA SER A 62 -6.09 -12.29 -6.07
C SER A 62 -6.07 -11.81 -7.52
N PRO A 63 -6.59 -12.58 -8.49
CA PRO A 63 -6.68 -12.14 -9.89
C PRO A 63 -7.46 -10.82 -10.06
N ALA A 64 -8.49 -10.58 -9.25
CA ALA A 64 -9.27 -9.34 -9.30
C ALA A 64 -8.47 -8.14 -8.81
N GLN A 65 -7.72 -8.29 -7.71
CA GLN A 65 -6.84 -7.24 -7.19
C GLN A 65 -5.74 -6.90 -8.20
N LYS A 66 -5.06 -7.90 -8.76
CA LYS A 66 -4.01 -7.68 -9.78
C LYS A 66 -4.54 -6.87 -10.96
N ARG A 67 -5.70 -7.26 -11.50
CA ARG A 67 -6.35 -6.54 -12.60
C ARG A 67 -6.69 -5.11 -12.19
N TRP A 68 -7.36 -4.91 -11.04
CA TRP A 68 -7.74 -3.58 -10.60
C TRP A 68 -6.52 -2.65 -10.46
N LEU A 69 -5.47 -3.12 -9.78
CA LEU A 69 -4.25 -2.35 -9.52
C LEU A 69 -3.54 -1.98 -10.83
N ARG A 70 -3.39 -2.96 -11.74
CA ARG A 70 -2.76 -2.76 -13.05
C ARG A 70 -3.56 -1.79 -13.93
N ASP A 71 -4.87 -1.99 -14.04
CA ASP A 71 -5.71 -1.18 -14.91
C ASP A 71 -5.73 0.27 -14.44
N ARG A 72 -5.90 0.52 -13.12
CA ARG A 72 -5.86 1.88 -12.58
C ARG A 72 -4.49 2.54 -12.71
N TYR A 73 -3.40 1.78 -12.57
CA TYR A 73 -2.05 2.27 -12.84
C TYR A 73 -1.91 2.71 -14.31
N HIS A 74 -2.35 1.91 -15.28
CA HIS A 74 -2.29 2.27 -16.69
C HIS A 74 -3.19 3.46 -17.06
N GLU A 75 -4.24 3.71 -16.30
CA GLU A 75 -5.06 4.91 -16.44
C GLU A 75 -4.44 6.15 -15.73
N GLY A 76 -3.20 6.05 -15.25
CA GLY A 76 -2.44 7.17 -14.68
C GLY A 76 -2.69 7.42 -13.18
N ARG A 77 -3.36 6.51 -12.46
CA ARG A 77 -3.53 6.65 -11.01
C ARG A 77 -2.32 6.12 -10.27
N ARG A 78 -2.03 6.73 -9.12
CA ARG A 78 -1.00 6.23 -8.22
C ARG A 78 -1.54 5.07 -7.41
N VAL A 79 -0.88 3.92 -7.55
CA VAL A 79 -1.30 2.65 -6.95
C VAL A 79 -0.09 1.99 -6.29
N LEU A 80 -0.27 1.51 -5.07
CA LEU A 80 0.76 0.85 -4.28
C LEU A 80 0.29 -0.50 -3.77
N VAL A 81 1.24 -1.41 -3.60
CA VAL A 81 1.08 -2.60 -2.76
C VAL A 81 2.06 -2.49 -1.60
N ILE A 82 1.54 -2.49 -0.37
CA ILE A 82 2.37 -2.45 0.84
C ILE A 82 2.33 -3.79 1.54
N VAL A 83 3.49 -4.43 1.63
CA VAL A 83 3.62 -5.77 2.21
C VAL A 83 4.33 -5.68 3.56
N GLY A 84 3.60 -5.98 4.63
CA GLY A 84 4.08 -5.89 6.02
C GLY A 84 4.40 -7.22 6.68
N ASP A 85 5.14 -7.13 7.78
CA ASP A 85 5.23 -8.13 8.85
C ASP A 85 5.02 -7.51 10.23
N GLN A 86 5.39 -8.20 11.31
CA GLN A 86 5.18 -7.69 12.67
C GLN A 86 5.89 -6.34 12.95
N LYS A 87 6.95 -6.01 12.20
CA LYS A 87 7.83 -4.87 12.49
C LYS A 87 8.01 -3.92 11.32
N HIS A 88 8.06 -4.45 10.11
CA HIS A 88 8.45 -3.71 8.91
C HIS A 88 7.44 -3.85 7.78
N ALA A 89 7.59 -3.03 6.76
CA ALA A 89 6.89 -3.11 5.51
C ALA A 89 7.79 -2.77 4.33
N VAL A 90 7.38 -3.23 3.16
CA VAL A 90 7.98 -2.93 1.87
C VAL A 90 6.91 -2.29 1.01
N ILE A 91 7.25 -1.18 0.37
CA ILE A 91 6.38 -0.44 -0.54
C ILE A 91 6.75 -0.85 -1.95
N LEU A 92 5.75 -1.27 -2.72
CA LEU A 92 5.89 -1.67 -4.12
C LEU A 92 5.13 -0.68 -4.98
N GLU A 93 5.83 -0.04 -5.91
CA GLU A 93 5.29 0.97 -6.82
C GLU A 93 5.34 0.43 -8.26
N ASN A 94 4.78 1.16 -9.23
CA ASN A 94 5.08 0.96 -10.66
C ASN A 94 5.00 -0.49 -11.18
N LEU A 95 4.00 -1.25 -10.72
CA LEU A 95 3.79 -2.67 -11.05
C LEU A 95 4.83 -3.66 -10.48
N ASP A 96 5.71 -3.25 -9.56
CA ASP A 96 6.70 -4.12 -8.90
C ASP A 96 6.06 -5.37 -8.27
N TRP A 97 4.80 -5.26 -7.84
CA TRP A 97 4.03 -6.36 -7.26
C TRP A 97 3.67 -7.49 -8.24
N GLU A 98 3.90 -7.32 -9.55
CA GLU A 98 3.66 -8.35 -10.56
C GLU A 98 4.79 -9.38 -10.67
N HIS A 99 5.93 -9.09 -10.06
CA HIS A 99 7.13 -9.92 -10.13
C HIS A 99 7.60 -10.39 -8.75
N PRO A 100 8.51 -11.38 -8.68
CA PRO A 100 9.21 -11.70 -7.44
C PRO A 100 10.07 -10.52 -6.99
N VAL A 101 9.81 -10.03 -5.77
CA VAL A 101 10.49 -8.90 -5.13
C VAL A 101 11.59 -9.41 -4.20
N THR A 102 12.76 -8.80 -4.29
CA THR A 102 13.82 -8.87 -3.28
C THR A 102 14.00 -7.46 -2.70
N PRO A 103 13.44 -7.17 -1.51
CA PRO A 103 13.44 -5.80 -0.99
C PRO A 103 14.86 -5.31 -0.71
N THR A 104 15.21 -4.15 -1.26
CA THR A 104 16.46 -3.44 -0.93
C THR A 104 16.36 -2.72 0.41
N GLN A 105 15.15 -2.32 0.80
CA GLN A 105 14.85 -1.63 2.05
C GLN A 105 13.58 -2.19 2.69
N ARG A 106 13.55 -2.17 4.02
CA ARG A 106 12.37 -2.47 4.84
C ARG A 106 12.16 -1.31 5.80
N LEU A 107 11.00 -0.68 5.71
CA LEU A 107 10.63 0.45 6.56
C LEU A 107 9.91 -0.05 7.80
N THR A 108 10.11 0.56 8.96
CA THR A 108 9.20 0.36 10.09
C THR A 108 7.79 0.85 9.71
N HIS A 109 6.77 0.46 10.49
CA HIS A 109 5.40 0.90 10.23
C HIS A 109 5.27 2.44 10.31
N LYS A 110 6.03 3.07 11.21
CA LYS A 110 6.07 4.53 11.36
C LYS A 110 6.71 5.21 10.16
N GLU A 111 7.83 4.69 9.69
CA GLU A 111 8.50 5.20 8.48
C GLU A 111 7.64 4.99 7.24
N THR A 112 6.91 3.88 7.15
CA THR A 112 5.97 3.61 6.06
C THR A 112 4.86 4.66 6.02
N ALA A 113 4.22 4.97 7.17
CA ALA A 113 3.20 6.00 7.25
C ALA A 113 3.77 7.40 6.94
N ALA A 114 4.98 7.71 7.40
CA ALA A 114 5.64 8.97 7.10
C ALA A 114 6.00 9.11 5.62
N TRP A 115 6.46 8.03 4.97
CA TRP A 115 6.73 8.00 3.54
C TRP A 115 5.46 8.25 2.73
N ILE A 116 4.34 7.60 3.10
CA ILE A 116 3.03 7.81 2.45
C ILE A 116 2.65 9.29 2.54
N ALA A 117 2.68 9.88 3.74
CA ALA A 117 2.30 11.27 3.93
C ALA A 117 3.20 12.26 3.16
N THR A 118 4.51 12.02 3.17
CA THR A 118 5.49 12.85 2.43
C THR A 118 5.19 12.82 0.93
N SER A 119 4.88 11.63 0.40
CA SER A 119 4.56 11.45 -1.02
C SER A 119 3.22 12.05 -1.46
N LEU A 120 2.40 12.53 -0.51
CA LEU A 120 1.11 13.21 -0.75
C LEU A 120 1.17 14.72 -0.46
N THR A 121 2.33 15.23 -0.03
CA THR A 121 2.51 16.63 0.40
C THR A 121 3.65 17.33 -0.34
N THR A 122 4.65 16.57 -0.81
CA THR A 122 5.75 17.13 -1.60
C THR A 122 5.37 17.07 -3.07
N SER A 123 5.42 18.20 -3.77
CA SER A 123 5.31 18.21 -5.22
C SER A 123 6.64 17.72 -5.77
N VAL A 124 6.62 16.72 -6.64
CA VAL A 124 7.83 16.36 -7.40
C VAL A 124 7.97 17.47 -8.45
N GLU A 125 8.97 18.33 -8.28
CA GLU A 125 9.38 19.34 -9.27
C GLU A 125 9.85 18.69 -10.58
#